data_AF-A0A0N5BUG0-F1
#
_entry.id   AF-A0A0N5BUG0-F1
#
_cell.length_a   1.000
_cell.length_b   1.000
_cell.length_c   1.000
_cell.angle_alpha   90.00
_cell.angle_beta   90.00
_cell.angle_gamma   90.00
#
_symmetry.space_group_name_H-M   'P 1'
#
loop_
_entity.id
_entity.type
_entity.pdbx_description
1 polymer ?
#
loop_
_entity_poly.entity_id
_entity_poly.type
_entity_poly.pdbx_seq_one_letter_code
_entity_poly.pdbx_strand_id
1 'polypeptide(L)'
;MKVFRKLVLFIIILISRSFQRFSLVQNSECTITVSTKCYCKNKHDEHVIVRLFEKDTRLSSNANNQNINCGTNYTLSTRTMAEKNVKNLQVKVTHIGCDHHVSKMNLMDNKTCIQIGGSNGKLNFFCQEPYLNLKKRLSRKKRF
;
A
#
# COMPACT_ATOMS: atom_id res chain seq x y z
N MET A 1 45.76 12.45 -33.34
CA MET A 1 44.30 12.70 -33.46
C MET A 1 43.39 11.46 -33.32
N LYS A 2 43.80 10.23 -33.69
CA LYS A 2 42.91 9.03 -33.62
C LYS A 2 42.55 8.57 -32.19
N VAL A 3 43.43 8.79 -31.21
CA VAL A 3 43.22 8.38 -29.80
C VAL A 3 42.14 9.21 -29.11
N PHE A 4 42.12 10.52 -29.37
CA PHE A 4 41.14 11.44 -28.79
C PHE A 4 39.71 11.11 -29.24
N ARG A 5 39.51 10.74 -30.51
CA ARG A 5 38.22 10.28 -31.03
C ARG A 5 37.71 9.00 -30.34
N LYS A 6 38.60 8.05 -30.05
CA LYS A 6 38.24 6.81 -29.32
C LYS A 6 37.87 7.09 -27.87
N LEU A 7 38.56 8.02 -27.21
CA LEU A 7 38.26 8.42 -25.83
C LEU A 7 36.87 9.07 -25.73
N VAL A 8 36.54 9.99 -26.63
CA VAL A 8 35.24 10.67 -26.65
C VAL A 8 34.10 9.67 -26.87
N LEU A 9 34.24 8.72 -27.80
CA LEU A 9 33.26 7.66 -28.01
C LEU A 9 33.06 6.78 -26.77
N PHE A 10 34.13 6.45 -26.05
CA PHE A 10 34.06 5.65 -24.84
C PHE A 10 33.33 6.39 -23.71
N ILE A 11 33.59 7.69 -23.56
CA ILE A 11 32.90 8.56 -22.59
C ILE A 11 31.41 8.66 -22.94
N ILE A 12 31.05 8.86 -24.21
CA ILE A 12 29.65 8.88 -24.64
C ILE A 12 28.95 7.56 -24.31
N ILE A 13 29.57 6.41 -24.59
CA ILE A 13 29.00 5.09 -24.28
C ILE A 13 28.81 4.91 -22.76
N LEU A 14 29.77 5.34 -21.95
CA LEU A 14 29.67 5.30 -20.49
C LEU A 14 28.54 6.19 -19.97
N ILE A 15 28.40 7.39 -20.51
CA ILE A 15 27.32 8.33 -20.16
C ILE A 15 25.96 7.77 -20.62
N SER A 16 25.84 7.23 -21.84
CA SER A 16 24.60 6.60 -22.30
C SER A 16 24.18 5.41 -21.43
N ARG A 17 25.14 4.59 -20.99
CA ARG A 17 24.89 3.48 -20.05
C ARG A 17 24.53 3.98 -18.65
N SER A 18 25.12 5.08 -18.19
CA SER A 18 24.78 5.66 -16.88
C SER A 18 23.40 6.30 -16.90
N PHE A 19 23.03 7.03 -17.96
CA PHE A 19 21.68 7.57 -18.14
C PHE A 19 20.61 6.47 -18.26
N GLN A 20 20.90 5.38 -18.99
CA GLN A 20 19.98 4.23 -19.02
C GLN A 20 19.78 3.60 -17.63
N ARG A 21 20.82 3.54 -16.78
CA ARG A 21 20.68 3.09 -15.39
C ARG A 21 19.98 4.11 -14.48
N PHE A 22 20.10 5.40 -14.76
CA PHE A 22 19.46 6.46 -13.96
C PHE A 22 17.98 6.67 -14.31
N SER A 23 17.59 6.46 -15.57
CA SER A 23 16.18 6.46 -16.01
C SER A 23 15.40 5.23 -15.54
N LEU A 24 16.07 4.23 -14.97
CA LEU A 24 15.48 3.08 -14.28
C LEU A 24 15.22 3.37 -12.78
N VAL A 25 14.96 4.62 -12.39
CA VAL A 25 14.08 4.87 -11.24
C VAL A 25 12.68 4.41 -11.67
N GLN A 26 12.47 3.10 -11.68
CA GLN A 26 11.22 2.47 -12.04
C GLN A 26 10.19 2.90 -11.01
N ASN A 27 9.24 3.74 -11.43
CA ASN A 27 7.99 3.92 -10.71
C ASN A 27 7.36 2.53 -10.58
N SER A 28 7.31 1.98 -9.37
CA SER A 28 6.66 0.72 -9.13
C SER A 28 5.18 0.97 -8.88
N GLU A 29 4.32 0.36 -9.69
CA GLU A 29 2.88 0.43 -9.51
C GLU A 29 2.47 -0.67 -8.53
N CYS A 30 2.02 -0.27 -7.35
CA CYS A 30 1.60 -1.19 -6.30
C CYS A 30 0.07 -1.29 -6.32
N THR A 31 -0.44 -2.48 -6.61
CA THR A 31 -1.87 -2.80 -6.53
C THR A 31 -2.10 -3.66 -5.29
N ILE A 32 -3.09 -3.28 -4.50
CA ILE A 32 -3.41 -3.91 -3.22
C ILE A 32 -4.90 -4.21 -3.22
N THR A 33 -5.24 -5.49 -3.12
CA THR A 33 -6.61 -5.93 -2.88
C THR A 33 -6.80 -6.12 -1.38
N VAL A 34 -7.81 -5.48 -0.81
CA VAL A 34 -8.13 -5.52 0.62
C VAL A 34 -9.48 -6.22 0.78
N SER A 35 -9.51 -7.28 1.59
CA SER A 35 -10.73 -7.95 2.02
C SER A 35 -11.10 -7.46 3.42
N THR A 36 -12.19 -6.72 3.50
CA THR A 36 -12.72 -6.12 4.75
C THR A 36 -13.74 -7.06 5.39
N LYS A 37 -13.86 -7.01 6.72
CA LYS A 37 -14.82 -7.85 7.48
C LYS A 37 -15.89 -7.01 8.14
N CYS A 38 -17.08 -7.58 8.32
CA CYS A 38 -18.19 -6.91 9.00
C CYS A 38 -18.31 -7.35 10.43
N TYR A 39 -18.58 -6.35 11.26
CA TYR A 39 -18.70 -6.48 12.69
C TYR A 39 -20.10 -6.08 13.17
N CYS A 40 -20.86 -5.34 12.37
CA CYS A 40 -22.26 -5.08 12.66
C CYS A 40 -23.12 -6.34 12.51
N LYS A 41 -24.08 -6.51 13.43
CA LYS A 41 -25.07 -7.59 13.36
C LYS A 41 -25.87 -7.51 12.05
N ASN A 42 -26.18 -6.29 11.62
CA ASN A 42 -26.71 -6.00 10.30
C ASN A 42 -25.61 -5.36 9.44
N LYS A 43 -25.16 -6.08 8.40
CA LYS A 43 -24.04 -5.66 7.55
C LYS A 43 -24.34 -4.41 6.73
N HIS A 44 -25.62 -4.12 6.50
CA HIS A 44 -26.07 -2.94 5.73
C HIS A 44 -25.84 -1.63 6.47
N ASP A 45 -25.68 -1.68 7.79
CA ASP A 45 -25.48 -0.50 8.64
C ASP A 45 -23.98 -0.19 8.83
N GLU A 46 -23.10 -0.93 8.14
CA GLU A 46 -21.66 -0.80 8.24
C GLU A 46 -21.03 -0.39 6.91
N HIS A 47 -20.34 0.72 6.98
CA HIS A 47 -19.59 1.31 5.89
C HIS A 47 -18.11 1.28 6.20
N VAL A 48 -17.30 1.03 5.17
CA VAL A 48 -15.86 0.89 5.33
C VAL A 48 -15.15 1.89 4.44
N ILE A 49 -14.18 2.59 5.02
CA ILE A 49 -13.26 3.47 4.30
C ILE A 49 -11.87 2.83 4.34
N VAL A 50 -11.39 2.41 3.17
CA VAL A 50 -10.05 1.85 3.00
C VAL A 50 -9.11 2.95 2.49
N ARG A 51 -7.93 3.06 3.11
CA ARG A 51 -6.89 4.03 2.73
C ARG A 51 -5.54 3.34 2.65
N LEU A 52 -4.76 3.72 1.66
CA LEU A 52 -3.36 3.34 1.53
C LEU A 52 -2.50 4.59 1.69
N PHE A 53 -1.47 4.52 2.53
CA PHE A 53 -0.56 5.63 2.76
C PHE A 53 0.83 5.12 3.11
N GLU A 54 1.83 5.96 2.90
CA GLU A 54 3.19 5.70 3.33
C GLU A 54 3.40 6.19 4.78
N LYS A 55 3.99 5.33 5.61
CA LYS A 55 4.35 5.58 7.00
C LYS A 55 5.47 6.62 7.04
N ASP A 56 5.38 7.56 7.97
CA ASP A 56 6.38 8.61 8.24
C ASP A 56 6.51 9.72 7.18
N THR A 57 5.72 9.69 6.10
CA THR A 57 5.57 10.83 5.19
C THR A 57 4.36 11.68 5.56
N ARG A 58 4.56 12.99 5.76
CA ARG A 58 3.47 13.98 5.88
C ARG A 58 2.61 14.09 4.61
N LEU A 59 3.11 13.56 3.49
CA LEU A 59 2.37 13.41 2.26
C LEU A 59 1.44 12.21 2.38
N SER A 60 0.16 12.50 2.61
CA SER A 60 -0.95 11.59 2.32
C SER A 60 -0.94 11.29 0.82
N SER A 61 -0.10 10.36 0.37
CA SER A 61 -0.01 9.94 -1.03
C SER A 61 -1.39 9.50 -1.51
N ASN A 62 -1.98 10.22 -2.47
CA ASN A 62 -3.21 9.91 -3.20
C ASN A 62 -4.07 8.84 -2.53
N ALA A 63 -4.66 9.21 -1.38
CA ALA A 63 -5.56 8.34 -0.67
C ALA A 63 -6.82 8.20 -1.51
N ASN A 64 -6.88 7.14 -2.33
CA ASN A 64 -8.11 6.74 -2.99
C ASN A 64 -9.07 6.33 -1.86
N ASN A 65 -9.94 7.25 -1.49
CA ASN A 65 -10.94 7.06 -0.46
C ASN A 65 -12.20 6.56 -1.16
N GLN A 66 -12.62 5.34 -0.88
CA GLN A 66 -13.96 4.89 -1.25
C GLN A 66 -14.73 4.45 -0.02
N ASN A 67 -15.99 4.89 0.01
CA ASN A 67 -16.97 4.43 0.97
C ASN A 67 -17.64 3.19 0.37
N ILE A 68 -17.46 2.05 1.02
CA ILE A 68 -17.88 0.75 0.50
C ILE A 68 -18.75 0.06 1.53
N ASN A 69 -19.74 -0.69 1.06
CA ASN A 69 -20.51 -1.56 1.94
C ASN A 69 -19.57 -2.63 2.51
N CYS A 70 -19.77 -2.93 3.77
CA CYS A 70 -18.94 -3.92 4.41
C CYS A 70 -19.08 -5.32 3.77
N GLY A 71 -17.97 -6.07 3.70
CA GLY A 71 -17.94 -7.46 3.23
C GLY A 71 -17.64 -7.62 1.74
N THR A 72 -17.37 -6.52 1.05
CA THR A 72 -16.87 -6.52 -0.33
C THR A 72 -15.35 -6.45 -0.37
N ASN A 73 -14.74 -7.17 -1.31
CA ASN A 73 -13.34 -6.97 -1.62
C ASN A 73 -13.14 -5.64 -2.35
N TYR A 74 -12.05 -4.95 -2.05
CA TYR A 74 -11.75 -3.66 -2.65
C TYR A 74 -10.31 -3.55 -3.10
N THR A 75 -10.09 -3.02 -4.29
CA THR A 75 -8.75 -2.90 -4.87
C THR A 75 -8.32 -1.44 -4.89
N LEU A 76 -7.17 -1.19 -4.26
CA LEU A 76 -6.46 0.09 -4.22
C LEU A 76 -5.22 -0.01 -5.09
N SER A 77 -5.00 0.97 -5.95
CA SER A 77 -3.74 1.11 -6.69
C SER A 77 -3.04 2.39 -6.26
N THR A 78 -1.74 2.31 -5.99
CA THR A 78 -0.88 3.48 -5.78
C THR A 78 0.38 3.35 -6.61
N ARG A 79 0.95 4.49 -7.00
CA ARG A 79 2.29 4.53 -7.59
C ARG A 79 3.26 4.89 -6.49
N THR A 80 4.18 3.98 -6.19
CA THR A 80 5.28 4.25 -5.27
C THR A 80 6.56 4.47 -6.04
N MET A 81 7.31 5.49 -5.64
CA MET A 81 8.67 5.69 -6.10
C MET A 81 9.55 4.67 -5.36
N ALA A 82 9.82 3.52 -5.99
CA ALA A 82 10.68 2.42 -5.54
C ALA A 82 10.09 1.30 -4.65
N GLU A 83 10.57 0.07 -4.88
CA GLU A 83 10.35 -1.13 -4.04
C GLU A 83 10.73 -0.91 -2.56
N LYS A 84 11.72 -0.05 -2.28
CA LYS A 84 12.15 0.26 -0.91
C LYS A 84 11.07 0.97 -0.07
N ASN A 85 10.06 1.56 -0.69
CA ASN A 85 8.98 2.26 0.01
C ASN A 85 7.80 1.34 0.32
N VAL A 86 7.75 0.13 -0.25
CA VAL A 86 6.66 -0.84 -0.01
C VAL A 86 6.60 -1.25 1.47
N LYS A 87 7.76 -1.36 2.13
CA LYS A 87 7.84 -1.63 3.58
C LYS A 87 7.23 -0.54 4.45
N ASN A 88 7.13 0.68 3.92
CA ASN A 88 6.53 1.81 4.61
C ASN A 88 5.05 1.93 4.27
N LEU A 89 4.51 1.18 3.30
CA LEU A 89 3.10 1.24 2.98
C LEU A 89 2.26 0.59 4.08
N GLN A 90 1.18 1.27 4.45
CA GLN A 90 0.18 0.80 5.40
C GLN A 90 -1.22 1.00 4.83
N VAL A 91 -2.05 -0.04 4.98
CA VAL A 91 -3.49 0.03 4.72
C VAL A 91 -4.19 0.35 6.04
N LYS A 92 -5.05 1.37 6.03
CA LYS A 92 -5.97 1.68 7.12
C LYS A 92 -7.39 1.44 6.66
N VAL A 93 -8.12 0.65 7.42
CA VAL A 93 -9.54 0.36 7.23
C VAL A 93 -10.28 1.04 8.38
N THR A 94 -11.25 1.89 8.06
CA THR A 94 -12.08 2.61 9.06
C THR A 94 -13.51 2.17 8.89
N HIS A 95 -14.07 1.55 9.92
CA HIS A 95 -15.45 1.11 9.97
C HIS A 95 -16.31 2.19 10.60
N ILE A 96 -17.40 2.53 9.93
CA ILE A 96 -18.37 3.56 10.31
C ILE A 96 -19.74 2.90 10.30
N GLY A 97 -20.55 3.13 11.34
CA GLY A 97 -21.83 2.46 11.50
C GLY A 97 -22.09 2.13 12.95
N CYS A 98 -22.50 0.89 13.22
CA CYS A 98 -22.87 0.44 14.56
C CYS A 98 -21.75 0.57 15.61
N ASP A 99 -20.48 0.39 15.22
CA ASP A 99 -19.32 0.53 16.09
C ASP A 99 -18.14 1.10 15.31
N HIS A 100 -17.75 2.34 15.62
CA HIS A 100 -16.61 2.96 14.98
C HIS A 100 -15.29 2.32 15.43
N HIS A 101 -14.57 1.72 14.50
CA HIS A 101 -13.25 1.18 14.76
C HIS A 101 -12.31 1.30 13.56
N VAL A 102 -11.02 1.17 13.85
CA VAL A 102 -9.95 1.34 12.88
C VAL A 102 -9.01 0.15 12.96
N SER A 103 -8.76 -0.44 11.81
CA SER A 103 -7.79 -1.51 11.58
C SER A 103 -6.64 -0.98 10.73
N LYS A 104 -5.42 -1.42 11.03
CA LYS A 104 -4.21 -1.03 10.31
C LYS A 104 -3.42 -2.28 9.97
N MET A 105 -2.98 -2.39 8.72
CA MET A 105 -2.24 -3.53 8.19
C MET A 105 -1.01 -3.03 7.44
N ASN A 106 0.16 -3.59 7.76
CA ASN A 106 1.39 -3.29 7.03
C ASN A 106 1.49 -4.26 5.86
N LEU A 107 1.90 -3.79 4.68
CA LEU A 107 2.00 -4.67 3.51
C LEU A 107 3.01 -5.80 3.70
N MET A 108 4.06 -5.55 4.48
CA MET A 108 5.11 -6.53 4.78
C MET A 108 4.77 -7.44 5.98
N ASP A 109 3.60 -7.28 6.60
CA ASP A 109 3.15 -8.18 7.65
C ASP A 109 2.46 -9.39 7.02
N ASN A 110 3.20 -10.49 6.89
CA ASN A 110 2.73 -11.75 6.29
C ASN A 110 1.49 -12.36 6.97
N LYS A 111 1.09 -11.88 8.17
CA LYS A 111 -0.13 -12.33 8.84
C LYS A 111 -1.39 -11.67 8.29
N THR A 112 -1.26 -10.45 7.77
CA THR A 112 -2.38 -9.63 7.31
C THR A 112 -2.33 -9.34 5.82
N CYS A 113 -1.15 -9.37 5.20
CA CYS A 113 -0.95 -9.13 3.78
C CYS A 113 -0.02 -10.18 3.18
N ILE A 114 -0.35 -10.65 1.97
CA ILE A 114 0.49 -11.56 1.18
C ILE A 114 0.76 -10.95 -0.20
N GLN A 115 1.99 -11.09 -0.69
CA GLN A 115 2.30 -10.72 -2.06
C GLN A 115 1.84 -11.86 -2.99
N ILE A 116 0.92 -11.56 -3.90
CA ILE A 116 0.30 -12.56 -4.80
C ILE A 116 0.91 -12.56 -6.20
N GLY A 117 1.86 -11.65 -6.47
CA GLY A 117 2.60 -11.61 -7.73
C GLY A 117 3.22 -10.25 -8.00
N GLY A 118 3.91 -10.15 -9.14
CA GLY A 118 4.48 -8.90 -9.62
C GLY A 118 5.41 -9.11 -10.82
N SER A 119 5.33 -8.23 -11.79
CA SER A 119 6.18 -8.24 -12.99
C SER A 119 6.34 -6.83 -13.54
N ASN A 120 7.51 -6.49 -14.10
CA ASN A 120 7.78 -5.20 -14.74
C ASN A 120 7.47 -3.97 -13.86
N GLY A 121 7.97 -3.99 -12.62
CA GLY A 121 7.75 -2.90 -11.66
C GLY A 121 6.34 -2.86 -11.06
N LYS A 122 5.46 -3.83 -11.35
CA LYS A 122 4.16 -3.96 -10.69
C LYS A 122 4.24 -4.91 -9.51
N LEU A 123 3.68 -4.51 -8.36
CA LEU A 123 3.60 -5.35 -7.17
C LEU A 123 2.14 -5.54 -6.78
N ASN A 124 1.72 -6.79 -6.59
CA ASN A 124 0.34 -7.13 -6.24
C ASN A 124 0.29 -7.73 -4.83
N PHE A 125 -0.50 -7.11 -3.96
CA PHE A 125 -0.74 -7.59 -2.59
C PHE A 125 -2.20 -7.94 -2.39
N PHE A 126 -2.44 -8.97 -1.57
CA PHE A 126 -3.75 -9.27 -1.01
C PHE A 126 -3.67 -9.13 0.50
N CYS A 127 -4.46 -8.23 1.07
CA CYS A 127 -4.55 -8.00 2.50
C CYS A 127 -5.91 -8.41 3.04
N GLN A 128 -5.92 -9.18 4.13
CA GLN A 128 -7.13 -9.58 4.82
C GLN A 128 -7.16 -8.97 6.21
N GLU A 129 -8.28 -8.31 6.52
CA GLU A 129 -8.46 -7.69 7.83
C GLU A 129 -8.44 -8.74 8.96
N PRO A 130 -7.60 -8.55 10.00
CA PRO A 130 -7.57 -9.45 11.14
C PRO A 130 -8.86 -9.33 11.95
N TYR A 131 -9.33 -10.45 12.51
CA TYR A 131 -10.56 -10.45 13.29
C TYR A 131 -10.37 -9.68 14.60
N LEU A 132 -11.04 -8.53 14.73
CA LEU A 132 -11.07 -7.77 15.97
C LEU A 132 -12.08 -8.37 16.94
N ASN A 133 -11.58 -8.87 18.07
CA ASN A 133 -12.43 -9.33 19.16
C ASN A 133 -12.96 -8.11 19.95
N LEU A 134 -14.01 -7.46 19.43
CA LEU A 134 -14.58 -6.19 19.92
C LEU A 134 -15.00 -6.24 21.40
N LYS A 135 -15.33 -7.42 21.94
CA LYS A 135 -15.67 -7.61 23.37
C LYS A 135 -14.58 -7.14 24.33
N LYS A 136 -13.30 -7.13 23.94
CA LYS A 136 -12.18 -6.73 24.84
C LYS A 136 -11.93 -5.22 24.92
N ARG A 137 -12.51 -4.40 24.02
CA ARG A 137 -12.27 -2.94 24.05
C ARG A 137 -13.19 -2.19 25.02
N LEU A 138 -14.38 -2.72 25.29
CA LEU A 138 -15.34 -2.10 26.23
C LEU A 138 -14.93 -2.25 27.70
N SER A 139 -14.05 -3.20 28.06
CA SER A 139 -13.59 -3.36 29.46
C SER A 139 -12.53 -2.35 29.89
N ARG A 140 -11.84 -1.69 28.95
CA ARG A 140 -10.79 -0.71 29.27
C ARG A 140 -11.30 0.74 29.38
N LYS A 141 -12.56 1.00 28.99
CA LYS A 141 -13.17 2.34 29.05
C LYS A 141 -13.96 2.61 30.34
N LYS A 142 -14.05 1.65 31.27
CA LYS A 142 -14.75 1.76 32.58
C LYS A 142 -13.78 1.86 33.77
N ARG A 143 -12.63 2.51 33.61
CA ARG A 143 -11.76 2.91 34.73
C ARG A 143 -11.45 4.39 34.63
N PHE A 144 -12.46 5.21 34.87
CA PHE A 144 -12.34 6.59 35.34
C PHE A 144 -13.57 6.86 36.20
#